data_AF-A0A1J5PQP0-F1
#
_entry.id   AF-A0A1J5PQP0-F1
#
_cell.length_a   1.000
_cell.length_b   1.000
_cell.length_c   1.000
_cell.angle_alpha   90.00
_cell.angle_beta   90.00
_cell.angle_gamma   90.00
#
_symmetry.space_group_name_H-M   'P 1'
#
loop_
_entity.id
_entity.type
_entity.pdbx_description
1 polymer ?
#
loop_
_entity_poly.entity_id
_entity_poly.type
_entity_poly.pdbx_seq_one_letter_code
_entity_poly.pdbx_strand_id
1 'polypeptide(L)' 'MSLDERVDINTLQRIPSPPELRMNEIGKVRFKLLKPIACDAYLDNRATGGFIVIDDFTNMTIGAGMIQ' A
#
# COMPACT_ATOMS: atom_id res chain seq x y z
N MET A 1 -5.26 -1.86 10.27
CA MET A 1 -4.89 -1.23 8.98
C MET A 1 -5.91 -0.12 8.71
N SER A 2 -5.49 1.00 8.14
CA SER A 2 -6.41 2.07 7.70
C SER A 2 -6.15 2.42 6.24
N LEU A 3 -7.20 2.88 5.56
CA LEU A 3 -7.15 3.45 4.21
C LEU A 3 -7.42 4.95 4.32
N ASP A 4 -6.41 5.75 4.02
CA ASP A 4 -6.44 7.19 4.29
C ASP A 4 -6.93 7.97 3.07
N GLU A 5 -6.49 7.58 1.88
CA GLU A 5 -6.89 8.17 0.60
C GLU A 5 -6.81 7.14 -0.53
N ARG A 6 -7.64 7.31 -1.55
CA ARG A 6 -7.55 6.63 -2.85
C ARG A 6 -7.31 7.67 -3.94
N VAL A 7 -6.51 7.33 -4.92
CA VAL A 7 -6.31 8.15 -6.13
C VAL A 7 -7.19 7.58 -7.24
N ASP A 8 -8.03 8.42 -7.82
CA ASP A 8 -8.71 8.09 -9.07
C ASP A 8 -7.69 8.11 -10.22
N ILE A 9 -7.45 6.98 -10.86
CA ILE A 9 -6.39 6.84 -11.87
C ILE A 9 -6.68 7.61 -13.17
N ASN A 10 -7.95 7.94 -13.44
CA ASN A 10 -8.34 8.62 -14.68
C ASN A 10 -8.25 10.14 -14.51
N THR A 11 -8.51 10.64 -13.31
CA THR A 11 -8.59 12.09 -13.01
C THR A 11 -7.47 12.59 -12.12
N LEU A 12 -6.68 11.69 -11.51
CA LEU A 12 -5.66 11.95 -10.49
C LEU A 12 -6.21 12.63 -9.22
N GLN A 13 -7.53 12.63 -9.03
CA GLN A 13 -8.15 13.19 -7.84
C GLN A 13 -7.93 12.29 -6.63
N ARG A 14 -7.66 12.92 -5.48
CA ARG A 14 -7.52 12.24 -4.19
C ARG A 14 -8.87 12.21 -3.48
N ILE A 15 -9.32 11.01 -3.14
CA ILE A 15 -10.57 10.75 -2.44
C ILE A 15 -10.22 10.37 -1.01
N PRO A 16 -10.56 11.21 -0.02
CA PRO A 16 -10.24 10.96 1.38
C PRO A 16 -11.16 9.88 1.98
N SER A 17 -10.61 9.09 2.91
CA SER A 17 -11.32 8.08 3.70
C SER A 17 -12.26 7.15 2.88
N PRO A 18 -11.78 6.53 1.78
CA PRO A 18 -12.60 5.59 1.03
C PRO A 18 -12.84 4.31 1.85
N PRO A 19 -13.96 3.60 1.62
CA PRO A 19 -14.30 2.41 2.39
C PRO A 19 -13.40 1.21 2.07
N GLU A 20 -12.86 1.13 0.84
CA GLU A 20 -12.04 0.02 0.36
C GLU A 20 -11.14 0.46 -0.81
N LEU A 21 -10.13 -0.38 -1.11
CA LEU A 21 -9.39 -0.36 -2.38
C LEU A 21 -9.77 -1.60 -3.18
N ARG A 22 -10.21 -1.39 -4.42
CA ARG A 22 -10.53 -2.45 -5.38
C ARG A 22 -9.31 -2.80 -6.22
N MET A 23 -9.45 -3.87 -7.00
CA MET A 23 -8.42 -4.30 -7.94
C MET A 23 -8.02 -3.15 -8.86
N ASN A 24 -6.71 -2.96 -9.05
CA ASN A 24 -6.09 -1.90 -9.85
C ASN A 24 -6.30 -0.46 -9.32
N GLU A 25 -6.84 -0.28 -8.12
CA GLU A 25 -6.87 1.04 -7.48
C GLU A 25 -5.57 1.31 -6.71
N ILE A 26 -5.25 2.60 -6.56
CA ILE A 26 -4.07 3.06 -5.82
C ILE A 26 -4.56 3.88 -4.63
N GLY A 27 -3.98 3.64 -3.46
CA GLY A 27 -4.29 4.42 -2.27
C GLY A 27 -3.17 4.45 -1.25
N LYS A 28 -3.29 5.38 -0.31
CA LYS A 28 -2.40 5.50 0.84
C LYS A 28 -3.00 4.73 2.00
N VAL A 29 -2.24 3.79 2.51
CA VAL A 29 -2.67 2.88 3.58
C VAL A 29 -1.67 2.89 4.73
N ARG A 30 -2.15 2.58 5.92
CA ARG A 30 -1.29 2.31 7.09
C ARG A 30 -1.38 0.86 7.49
N PHE A 31 -0.24 0.19 7.45
CA PHE A 31 -0.08 -1.17 7.94
C PHE A 31 0.25 -1.19 9.43
N LYS A 32 -0.27 -2.18 10.14
CA LYS A 32 0.18 -2.54 11.48
C LYS A 32 0.90 -3.88 11.36
N LEU A 33 2.17 -3.91 11.75
CA LEU A 33 3.00 -5.11 11.69
C LEU A 33 3.03 -5.79 13.06
N LEU A 34 3.22 -7.12 13.06
CA LEU A 34 3.35 -7.90 14.29
C LEU A 34 4.66 -7.61 15.02
N LYS A 35 5.71 -7.27 14.26
CA LYS A 35 7.03 -6.91 14.78
C LYS A 35 7.56 -5.69 14.02
N PRO A 36 8.40 -4.85 14.64
CA PRO A 36 9.13 -3.81 13.93
C PRO A 36 9.98 -4.40 12.81
N ILE A 37 10.13 -3.66 11.72
CA ILE A 37 11.03 -3.97 10.62
C ILE A 37 11.93 -2.76 10.36
N ALA A 38 13.15 -3.00 9.88
CA ALA A 38 13.93 -1.94 9.25
C ALA A 38 13.36 -1.68 7.85
N CYS A 39 13.07 -0.42 7.55
CA CYS A 39 12.59 0.01 6.25
C CYS A 39 13.01 1.46 5.99
N ASP A 40 13.10 1.80 4.71
CA ASP A 40 13.43 3.15 4.24
C ASP A 40 12.27 3.69 3.41
N ALA A 41 12.19 5.01 3.23
CA ALA A 41 11.31 5.58 2.23
C ALA A 41 11.75 5.08 0.84
N TYR A 42 10.77 4.71 0.00
CA TYR A 42 11.04 4.14 -1.32
C TYR A 42 11.85 5.09 -2.23
N LEU A 43 11.65 6.40 -2.05
CA LEU A 43 12.39 7.42 -2.81
C LEU A 43 13.88 7.48 -2.41
N ASP A 44 14.22 7.09 -1.18
CA ASP A 44 15.60 7.09 -0.68
C ASP A 44 16.28 5.74 -0.97
N ASN A 45 15.59 4.63 -0.75
CA ASN A 45 16.09 3.28 -1.06
C ASN A 45 14.97 2.38 -1.58
N ARG A 46 14.98 2.13 -2.90
CA ARG A 46 13.97 1.29 -3.56
C ARG A 46 13.99 -0.17 -3.09
N ALA A 47 15.14 -0.69 -2.66
CA ALA A 47 15.29 -2.09 -2.29
C ALA A 47 14.60 -2.43 -0.95
N THR A 48 14.60 -1.48 0.00
CA THR A 48 14.05 -1.63 1.35
C THR A 48 12.76 -0.84 1.57
N GLY A 49 12.41 0.07 0.67
CA GLY A 49 11.14 0.80 0.67
C GLY A 49 10.05 0.19 -0.21
N GLY A 50 10.38 -0.79 -1.06
CA GLY A 50 9.41 -1.50 -1.89
C GLY A 50 8.95 -2.79 -1.22
N PHE A 51 7.67 -3.13 -1.34
CA PHE A 51 7.13 -4.38 -0.78
C PHE A 51 5.96 -4.93 -1.60
N ILE A 52 5.64 -6.19 -1.37
CA ILE A 52 4.42 -6.85 -1.86
C ILE A 52 3.57 -7.33 -0.69
N VAL A 53 2.26 -7.43 -0.90
CA VAL A 53 1.33 -8.01 0.06
C VAL A 53 0.94 -9.39 -0.44
N ILE A 54 1.16 -10.39 0.41
CA ILE A 54 0.81 -11.79 0.14
C ILE A 54 -0.38 -12.15 1.02
N ASP A 55 -1.39 -12.79 0.42
CA ASP A 55 -2.50 -13.42 1.13
C ASP A 55 -2.04 -14.75 1.73
N ASP A 56 -2.25 -14.96 3.03
CA ASP A 56 -1.73 -16.09 3.78
C ASP A 56 -2.49 -17.41 3.57
N PHE A 57 -3.72 -17.35 3.04
CA PHE A 57 -4.50 -18.52 2.70
C PHE A 57 -4.19 -19.06 1.30
N THR A 58 -4.00 -18.16 0.33
CA THR A 58 -3.83 -18.50 -1.09
C THR A 58 -2.39 -18.41 -1.57
N ASN A 59 -1.49 -17.79 -0.80
CA ASN A 59 -0.12 -17.43 -1.18
C ASN A 59 -0.03 -16.55 -2.43
N MET A 60 -1.12 -15.91 -2.85
CA MET A 60 -1.13 -15.00 -3.99
C MET A 60 -0.61 -13.62 -3.60
N THR A 61 0.08 -12.97 -4.54
CA THR A 61 0.36 -11.53 -4.43
C THR A 61 -0.91 -10.76 -4.71
N ILE A 62 -1.40 -10.04 -3.71
CA ILE A 62 -2.64 -9.25 -3.79
C ILE A 62 -2.40 -7.74 -3.92
N GLY A 63 -1.15 -7.30 -3.79
CA GLY A 63 -0.78 -5.90 -3.98
C GLY A 63 0.71 -5.67 -3.95
N ALA A 64 1.10 -4.49 -4.43
CA ALA A 64 2.46 -3.96 -4.33
C ALA A 64 2.39 -2.55 -3.71
N GLY A 65 3.43 -2.17 -2.98
CA GLY A 65 3.47 -0.93 -2.24
C GLY A 65 4.86 -0.31 -2.17
N MET A 66 4.85 0.98 -1.86
CA MET A 66 6.02 1.80 -1.65
C MET A 66 5.86 2.52 -0.31
N ILE A 67 6.88 2.46 0.54
CA ILE A 67 6.92 3.17 1.82
C ILE A 67 7.20 4.66 1.53
N GLN A 68 6.46 5.54 2.21
CA GLN A 68 6.54 7.00 2.08
C GLN A 68 6.97 7.64 3.39
#